data_AF-A0A968FQJ7-F1
#
_entry.id   AF-A0A968FQJ7-F1
#
_cell.length_a   1.000
_cell.length_b   1.000
_cell.length_c   1.000
_cell.angle_alpha   90.00
_cell.angle_beta   90.00
_cell.angle_gamma   90.00
#
_symmetry.space_group_name_H-M   'P 1'
#
loop_
_entity.id
_entity.type
_entity.pdbx_description
1 polymer ?
#
loop_
_entity_poly.entity_id
_entity_poly.type
_entity_poly.pdbx_seq_one_letter_code
_entity_poly.pdbx_strand_id
1 'polypeptide(L)' 'MSVLKVARLGHPVLRQIAQPVDLKQLPDNGEIQTLIDDMIDTMRD' A
#
# COMPACT_ATOMS: atom_id res chain seq x y z
N MET A 1 0.70 -11.95 -0.37
CA MET A 1 1.01 -12.23 1.03
C MET A 1 2.51 -12.20 1.22
N SER A 2 3.02 -10.99 1.40
CA SER A 2 4.42 -10.70 1.69
C SER A 2 4.50 -9.55 2.69
N VAL A 3 5.48 -9.59 3.59
CA VAL A 3 5.76 -8.46 4.49
C VAL A 3 6.50 -7.38 3.69
N LEU A 4 5.91 -6.19 3.64
CA LEU A 4 6.44 -5.03 2.94
C LEU A 4 7.52 -4.34 3.77
N LYS A 5 8.45 -3.66 3.09
CA LYS A 5 9.42 -2.80 3.78
C LYS A 5 8.74 -1.51 4.23
N VAL A 6 8.62 -1.31 5.54
CA VAL A 6 8.06 -0.08 6.12
C VAL A 6 9.04 1.08 5.95
N ALA A 7 8.57 2.16 5.31
CA ALA A 7 9.33 3.39 5.18
C ALA A 7 9.62 4.02 6.56
N ARG A 8 10.86 4.46 6.78
CA ARG A 8 11.30 5.06 8.05
C ARG A 8 11.40 6.58 7.94
N LEU A 9 11.49 7.23 9.10
CA LEU A 9 11.66 8.69 9.19
C LEU A 9 12.83 9.16 8.31
N GLY A 10 12.57 10.21 7.53
CA GLY A 10 13.50 10.72 6.51
C GLY A 10 13.17 10.25 5.09
N HIS A 11 12.35 9.20 4.92
CA HIS A 11 11.90 8.79 3.59
C HIS A 11 10.90 9.83 3.02
N PRO A 12 11.14 10.38 1.82
CA PRO A 12 10.35 11.49 1.27
C PRO A 12 8.87 11.16 1.08
N VAL A 13 8.54 9.89 0.82
CA VAL A 13 7.14 9.43 0.67
C VAL A 13 6.27 9.76 1.88
N LEU A 14 6.85 9.83 3.09
CA LEU A 14 6.11 10.13 4.32
C LEU A 14 5.74 11.62 4.45
N ARG A 15 6.24 12.48 3.56
CA ARG A 15 5.95 13.93 3.53
C ARG A 15 5.14 14.36 2.30
N GLN A 16 4.70 13.40 1.49
CA GLN A 16 3.92 13.66 0.27
C GLN A 16 2.44 13.38 0.54
N ILE A 17 1.56 14.11 -0.17
CA ILE A 17 0.13 13.83 -0.16
C ILE A 17 -0.11 12.58 -1.00
N ALA A 18 -0.77 11.57 -0.44
CA ALA A 18 -1.13 10.36 -1.16
C ALA A 18 -2.16 10.68 -2.27
N GLN A 19 -2.02 10.02 -3.42
CA GLN A 19 -3.00 10.15 -4.49
C GLN A 19 -4.29 9.39 -4.14
N PRO A 20 -5.46 9.93 -4.49
CA PRO A 20 -6.71 9.21 -4.31
C PRO A 20 -6.74 7.97 -5.21
N VAL A 21 -7.32 6.89 -4.70
CA VAL A 21 -7.53 5.66 -5.49
C VAL A 21 -8.72 5.87 -6.43
N ASP A 22 -8.53 5.59 -7.72
CA ASP A 22 -9.62 5.57 -8.69
C ASP A 22 -10.46 4.30 -8.51
N LEU A 23 -11.71 4.47 -8.10
CA LEU A 23 -12.63 3.36 -7.85
C LEU A 23 -12.90 2.52 -9.10
N LYS A 24 -12.72 3.08 -10.30
CA LYS A 24 -12.89 2.34 -11.55
C LYS A 24 -11.77 1.32 -11.79
N GLN A 25 -10.62 1.50 -11.15
CA GLN A 25 -9.45 0.61 -11.27
C GLN A 25 -9.45 -0.52 -10.23
N LEU A 26 -10.33 -0.45 -9.22
CA LEU A 26 -10.46 -1.50 -8.20
C LEU A 26 -10.76 -2.91 -8.76
N PRO A 27 -11.60 -3.06 -9.82
CA PRO A 27 -11.87 -4.38 -10.40
C PRO A 27 -10.69 -4.95 -11.20
N ASP A 28 -9.74 -4.11 -11.61
CA ASP A 28 -8.71 -4.49 -12.58
C ASP A 28 -7.51 -5.14 -11.89
N ASN A 29 -7.10 -6.31 -12.39
CA ASN A 29 -5.87 -7.06 -12.08
C ASN A 29 -5.60 -7.44 -10.61
N GLY A 30 -6.41 -7.00 -9.65
CA GLY A 30 -6.28 -7.37 -8.22
C GLY A 30 -5.04 -6.82 -7.53
N GLU A 31 -4.30 -5.89 -8.16
CA GLU A 31 -3.07 -5.32 -7.61
C GLU A 31 -3.35 -4.52 -6.33
N ILE A 32 -4.44 -3.74 -6.31
CA ILE A 32 -4.87 -3.01 -5.13
C ILE A 32 -5.24 -3.98 -3.99
N GLN A 33 -5.93 -5.08 -4.29
CA GLN A 33 -6.27 -6.08 -3.28
C GLN A 33 -5.02 -6.74 -2.72
N THR A 34 -4.06 -7.10 -3.58
CA THR A 34 -2.77 -7.67 -3.15
C THR A 34 -2.01 -6.71 -2.25
N LEU A 35 -1.98 -5.42 -2.59
CA LEU A 35 -1.37 -4.38 -1.75
C LEU A 35 -2.06 -4.28 -0.38
N ILE A 36 -3.40 -4.30 -0.34
CA ILE A 36 -4.16 -4.26 0.91
C ILE A 36 -3.81 -5.47 1.79
N ASP A 37 -3.81 -6.67 1.22
CA ASP A 37 -3.52 -7.90 1.95
C ASP A 37 -2.09 -7.85 2.52
N ASP A 38 -1.11 -7.45 1.71
CA ASP A 38 0.29 -7.31 2.14
C ASP A 38 0.47 -6.21 3.21
N MET A 39 -0.29 -5.12 3.15
CA MET A 39 -0.30 -4.08 4.20
C MET A 39 -0.88 -4.60 5.52
N ILE A 40 -1.94 -5.42 5.46
CA ILE A 40 -2.54 -6.03 6.66
C ILE A 40 -1.57 -7.02 7.30
N ASP A 41 -0.93 -7.86 6.49
CA ASP A 41 0.08 -8.81 6.96
C ASP A 41 1.26 -8.06 7.61
N THR A 42 1.80 -7.03 6.93
CA THR A 42 2.90 -6.18 7.44
C THR A 42 2.56 -5.46 8.75
N MET A 43 1.29 -5.15 9.00
CA MET A 43 0.85 -4.49 10.23
C MET A 43 0.83 -5.45 11.43
N ARG A 44 0.61 -6.75 11.19
CA ARG A 44 0.43 -7.77 12.24
C ARG A 44 1.73 -8.42 12.69
N ASP A 45 2.71 -8.49 11.79
CA ASP A 45 4.07 -9.00 12.04
C ASP A 45 5.00 -7.92 12.61
#